data_AF-A0A0F9EHE9-F1
#
_entry.id   AF-A0A0F9EHE9-F1
#
_cell.length_a   1.000
_cell.length_b   1.000
_cell.length_c   1.000
_cell.angle_alpha   90.00
_cell.angle_beta   90.00
_cell.angle_gamma   90.00
#
_symmetry.space_group_name_H-M   'P 1'
#
loop_
_entity.id
_entity.type
_entity.pdbx_description
1 polymer ?
#
loop_
_entity_poly.entity_id
_entity_poly.type
_entity_poly.pdbx_seq_one_letter_code
_entity_poly.pdbx_strand_id
1 'polypeptide(L)'
;MKKSKSATEMRAKLAKRMKEMGGEPTAELTGQEAINAVMGLHVVSQPAKIAPPTEPKPQIILYLRDGVNPADRNFTKYPNEMHDLMAEELTEYENIAYVKLWRESWGYGRNYCRIAYSTILENTSLRSLSTVRRSVGGLREKKFIILVLDKDRGSDTTKAGTLYRVFTPAEILKGLADEGVPLADLPSEGVFCENIVTENTVINADNTVGNDTVFTGNMLTGNSVQAEHGQSEHSTMSTQNMVTENTVTQGKVDSASGEGVLTEHGQREQHLKEDSLKDSLSLNPVDLFYTGIGQTKISKAKRERGNKVVQELKADGFSLEDIAYAAEWTPKNAKEEVYDMEILKHTIG
;
A
#
# COMPACT_ATOMS: atom_id res chain seq x y z
N MET A 1 51.86 -10.76 -43.72
CA MET A 1 51.63 -9.92 -42.53
C MET A 1 51.93 -8.46 -42.87
N LYS A 2 50.90 -7.63 -43.08
CA LYS A 2 51.05 -6.18 -43.33
C LYS A 2 50.80 -5.44 -42.01
N LYS A 3 51.83 -4.77 -41.46
CA LYS A 3 51.72 -3.98 -40.23
C LYS A 3 50.85 -2.75 -40.50
N SER A 4 49.71 -2.65 -39.81
CA SER A 4 48.84 -1.47 -39.88
C SER A 4 49.55 -0.29 -39.21
N LYS A 5 49.68 0.84 -39.91
CA LYS A 5 50.25 2.05 -39.32
C LYS A 5 49.31 2.56 -38.24
N SER A 6 49.83 2.70 -37.03
CA SER A 6 49.13 3.16 -35.84
C SER A 6 48.46 4.51 -36.11
N ALA A 7 47.19 4.65 -35.73
CA ALA A 7 46.39 5.88 -35.89
C ALA A 7 47.09 7.13 -35.31
N THR A 8 47.99 6.91 -34.35
CA THR A 8 48.87 7.93 -33.75
C THR A 8 49.80 8.57 -34.78
N GLU A 9 50.32 7.80 -35.73
CA GLU A 9 51.24 8.25 -36.76
C GLU A 9 50.52 9.09 -37.83
N MET A 10 49.25 8.77 -38.13
CA MET A 10 48.41 9.60 -39.01
C MET A 10 48.03 10.94 -38.37
N ARG A 11 47.72 10.97 -37.07
CA ARG A 11 47.42 12.21 -36.35
C ARG A 11 48.62 13.14 -36.26
N ALA A 12 49.82 12.60 -35.99
CA ALA A 12 51.05 13.38 -35.96
C ALA A 12 51.39 14.00 -37.33
N LYS A 13 51.12 13.27 -38.42
CA LYS A 13 51.38 13.76 -39.79
C LYS A 13 50.38 14.85 -40.22
N LEU A 14 49.13 14.77 -39.75
CA LEU A 14 48.11 15.78 -40.02
C LEU A 14 48.41 17.10 -39.27
N ALA A 15 48.78 17.01 -37.99
CA ALA A 15 49.11 18.19 -37.18
C ALA A 15 50.34 18.95 -37.70
N LYS A 16 51.36 18.22 -38.19
CA LYS A 16 52.54 18.85 -38.81
C LYS A 16 52.19 19.61 -40.09
N ARG A 17 51.28 19.05 -40.91
CA ARG A 17 50.84 19.66 -42.16
C ARG A 17 49.98 20.92 -41.95
N MET A 18 49.17 20.97 -40.89
CA MET A 18 48.42 22.18 -40.54
C MET A 18 49.31 23.31 -40.01
N LYS A 19 50.42 22.98 -39.33
CA LYS A 19 51.38 23.97 -38.83
C LYS A 19 52.24 24.59 -39.93
N GLU A 20 52.51 23.85 -41.01
CA GLU A 20 53.27 24.34 -42.17
C GLU A 20 52.45 25.27 -43.10
N MET A 21 51.11 25.30 -42.97
CA MET A 21 50.24 26.15 -43.79
C MET A 21 49.97 27.55 -43.22
N GLY A 22 50.66 27.96 -42.14
CA GLY A 22 50.79 29.37 -41.75
C GLY A 22 49.47 30.14 -41.49
N GLY A 23 48.37 29.45 -41.20
CA GLY A 23 47.10 30.09 -40.83
C GLY A 23 47.02 30.26 -39.33
N GLU A 24 47.08 31.50 -38.84
CA GLU A 24 46.54 31.81 -37.52
C GLU A 24 45.06 31.37 -37.47
N PRO A 25 44.59 30.78 -36.35
CA PRO A 25 43.20 30.42 -36.20
C PRO A 25 42.39 31.70 -36.00
N THR A 26 41.97 32.31 -37.10
CA THR A 26 40.85 33.25 -37.07
C THR A 26 39.62 32.47 -36.65
N ALA A 27 38.91 33.04 -35.67
CA ALA A 27 37.75 32.47 -35.02
C ALA A 27 36.87 31.68 -35.99
N GLU A 28 36.55 30.44 -35.62
CA GLU A 28 35.67 29.54 -36.36
C GLU A 28 34.31 30.23 -36.58
N LEU A 29 34.18 30.93 -37.71
CA LEU A 29 32.89 31.33 -38.26
C LEU A 29 32.14 30.03 -38.57
N THR A 30 31.00 29.87 -37.91
CA THR A 30 30.15 28.70 -38.10
C THR A 30 29.81 28.54 -39.58
N GLY A 31 29.81 27.31 -40.10
CA GLY A 31 29.70 27.03 -41.55
C GLY A 31 28.50 27.68 -42.25
N GLN A 32 27.48 28.13 -41.50
CA GLN A 32 26.33 28.85 -42.01
C GLN A 32 26.65 30.32 -42.40
N GLU A 33 27.54 30.97 -41.68
CA GLU A 33 27.92 32.38 -41.92
C GLU A 33 28.81 32.51 -43.17
N ALA A 34 29.67 31.52 -43.42
CA ALA A 34 30.48 31.46 -44.63
C ALA A 34 29.64 31.26 -45.90
N ILE A 35 28.56 30.48 -45.83
CA ILE A 35 27.63 30.26 -46.96
C ILE A 35 26.85 31.56 -47.27
N ASN A 36 26.43 32.30 -46.24
CA ASN A 36 25.70 33.56 -46.43
C ASN A 36 26.57 34.67 -47.03
N ALA A 37 27.87 34.71 -46.72
CA ALA A 37 28.80 35.69 -47.28
C ALA A 37 29.10 35.47 -48.77
N VAL A 38 29.16 34.22 -49.23
CA VAL A 38 29.47 33.88 -50.65
C VAL A 38 28.29 34.14 -51.58
N MET A 39 27.05 34.06 -51.09
CA MET A 39 25.84 34.16 -51.92
C MET A 39 25.38 35.60 -52.19
N GLY A 40 26.09 36.63 -51.70
CA GLY A 40 25.76 38.03 -51.98
C GLY A 40 24.35 38.47 -51.54
N LEU A 41 23.66 37.63 -50.77
CA LEU A 41 22.36 37.92 -50.18
C LEU A 41 22.58 38.95 -49.08
N HIS A 42 22.45 40.23 -49.45
CA HIS A 42 22.20 41.29 -48.50
C HIS A 42 20.96 40.89 -47.70
N VAL A 43 21.18 40.34 -46.50
CA VAL A 43 20.13 40.15 -45.50
C VAL A 43 19.71 41.56 -45.12
N VAL A 44 18.72 42.09 -45.81
CA VAL A 44 18.00 43.31 -45.44
C VAL A 44 17.48 43.05 -44.05
N SER A 45 18.19 43.60 -43.07
CA SER A 45 17.88 43.49 -41.66
C SER A 45 16.51 44.13 -41.49
N GLN A 46 15.46 43.32 -41.41
CA GLN A 46 14.13 43.83 -41.13
C GLN A 46 14.22 44.60 -39.80
N PRO A 47 13.64 45.81 -39.72
CA PRO A 47 13.65 46.58 -38.49
C PRO A 47 13.09 45.70 -37.38
N ALA A 48 13.88 45.52 -36.32
CA ALA A 48 13.55 44.68 -35.18
C ALA A 48 12.14 45.03 -34.71
N LYS A 49 11.19 44.12 -34.93
CA LYS A 49 9.81 44.24 -34.49
C LYS A 49 9.88 44.35 -32.97
N ILE A 50 9.71 45.56 -32.45
CA ILE A 50 9.72 45.88 -31.02
C ILE A 50 8.67 44.97 -30.39
N ALA A 51 9.12 43.89 -29.76
CA ALA A 51 8.24 42.96 -29.07
C ALA A 51 7.53 43.76 -27.98
N PRO A 52 6.19 43.68 -27.87
CA PRO A 52 5.48 44.33 -26.78
C PRO A 52 6.11 43.88 -25.45
N PRO A 53 6.23 44.78 -24.46
CA PRO A 53 6.82 44.46 -23.17
C PRO A 53 6.10 43.25 -22.60
N THR A 54 6.81 42.12 -22.52
CA THR A 54 6.30 40.88 -21.97
C THR A 54 5.91 41.17 -20.52
N GLU A 55 4.62 41.23 -20.24
CA GLU A 55 4.12 41.44 -18.88
C GLU A 55 4.75 40.38 -17.96
N PRO A 56 5.32 40.79 -16.81
CA PRO A 56 5.98 39.85 -15.91
C PRO A 56 4.95 38.84 -15.43
N LYS A 57 5.16 37.57 -15.78
CA LYS A 57 4.29 36.48 -15.35
C LYS A 57 4.21 36.49 -13.82
N PRO A 58 3.01 36.42 -13.22
CA PRO A 58 2.86 36.43 -11.78
C PRO A 58 3.70 35.28 -11.17
N GLN A 59 4.53 35.61 -10.19
CA GLN A 59 5.28 34.60 -9.43
C GLN A 59 4.31 33.80 -8.57
N ILE A 60 4.33 32.47 -8.73
CA ILE A 60 3.61 31.56 -7.87
C ILE A 60 4.36 31.49 -6.54
N ILE A 61 3.74 32.00 -5.46
CA ILE A 61 4.29 31.93 -4.09
C ILE A 61 3.69 30.71 -3.39
N LEU A 62 4.53 29.77 -2.98
CA LEU A 62 4.15 28.59 -2.20
C LEU A 62 4.51 28.81 -0.72
N TYR A 63 3.60 28.48 0.18
CA TYR A 63 3.81 28.62 1.63
C TYR A 63 4.23 27.29 2.24
N LEU A 64 5.34 27.29 2.98
CA LEU A 64 5.73 26.17 3.83
C LEU A 64 4.93 26.25 5.14
N ARG A 65 4.41 25.12 5.61
CA ARG A 65 3.61 25.03 6.83
C ARG A 65 4.10 23.84 7.65
N ASP A 66 4.23 24.06 8.96
CA ASP A 66 4.52 23.00 9.92
C ASP A 66 3.23 22.31 10.37
N GLY A 67 3.35 21.06 10.84
CA GLY A 67 2.22 20.31 11.40
C GLY A 67 1.13 19.93 10.39
N VAL A 68 1.38 20.07 9.09
CA VAL A 68 0.47 19.59 8.06
C VAL A 68 0.50 18.07 8.07
N ASN A 69 -0.64 17.44 8.33
CA ASN A 69 -0.78 16.01 8.05
C ASN A 69 -0.89 15.85 6.53
N PRO A 70 0.11 15.26 5.85
CA PRO A 70 0.12 15.18 4.39
C PRO A 70 -0.90 14.19 3.84
N ALA A 71 -1.49 13.34 4.67
CA ALA A 71 -2.40 12.30 4.24
C ALA A 71 -3.79 12.49 4.84
N ASP A 72 -4.77 12.70 3.96
CA ASP A 72 -6.19 12.80 4.35
C ASP A 72 -6.69 11.47 4.94
N ARG A 73 -6.21 10.33 4.43
CA ARG A 73 -6.52 8.95 4.91
C ARG A 73 -5.41 7.96 4.51
N ASN A 74 -5.35 6.83 5.22
CA ASN A 74 -4.61 5.61 4.84
C ASN A 74 -3.10 5.79 4.57
N PHE A 75 -2.37 6.35 5.53
CA PHE A 75 -0.91 6.42 5.48
C PHE A 75 -0.26 5.39 6.40
N THR A 76 0.93 4.94 6.01
CA THR A 76 1.79 4.10 6.84
C THR A 76 2.81 4.99 7.53
N LYS A 77 2.89 4.91 8.85
CA LYS A 77 3.94 5.57 9.63
C LYS A 77 5.20 4.71 9.62
N TYR A 78 6.34 5.37 9.49
CA TYR A 78 7.67 4.76 9.57
C TYR A 78 8.47 5.47 10.65
N PRO A 79 9.22 4.76 11.51
CA PRO A 79 10.21 5.38 12.39
C PRO A 79 11.27 6.10 11.55
N ASN A 80 11.78 7.24 12.02
CA ASN A 80 12.81 7.99 11.30
C ASN A 80 14.08 7.15 11.15
N GLU A 81 14.40 6.38 12.18
CA GLU A 81 15.55 5.47 12.25
C GLU A 81 15.53 4.42 11.14
N MET A 82 14.35 4.11 10.60
CA MET A 82 14.22 3.19 9.47
C MET A 82 14.96 3.70 8.25
N HIS A 83 14.90 5.00 7.95
CA HIS A 83 15.53 5.57 6.75
C HIS A 83 17.05 5.55 6.85
N ASP A 84 17.59 5.88 8.01
CA ASP A 84 19.03 5.87 8.26
C ASP A 84 19.57 4.43 8.16
N LEU A 85 18.90 3.48 8.83
CA LEU A 85 19.26 2.06 8.79
C LEU A 85 19.19 1.49 7.37
N MET A 86 18.13 1.83 6.62
CA MET A 86 17.96 1.41 5.24
C MET A 86 19.03 1.98 4.30
N ALA A 87 19.49 3.21 4.53
CA ALA A 87 20.50 3.83 3.70
C ALA A 87 21.89 3.20 3.90
N GLU A 88 22.18 2.72 5.12
CA GLU A 88 23.45 2.11 5.48
C GLU A 88 23.53 0.63 5.08
N GLU A 89 22.50 -0.15 5.42
CA GLU A 89 22.57 -1.62 5.36
C GLU A 89 21.99 -2.21 4.07
N LEU A 90 21.10 -1.49 3.38
CA LEU A 90 20.32 -2.03 2.28
C LEU A 90 20.62 -1.36 0.94
N THR A 91 20.58 -2.16 -0.12
CA THR A 91 20.57 -1.66 -1.49
C THR A 91 19.24 -1.00 -1.82
N GLU A 92 19.20 -0.16 -2.85
CA GLU A 92 17.98 0.54 -3.28
C GLU A 92 16.81 -0.43 -3.56
N TYR A 93 17.10 -1.59 -4.15
CA TYR A 93 16.08 -2.59 -4.44
C TYR A 93 15.56 -3.31 -3.18
N GLU A 94 16.45 -3.57 -2.22
CA GLU A 94 16.09 -4.12 -0.91
C GLU A 94 15.23 -3.12 -0.13
N ASN A 95 15.57 -1.82 -0.17
CA ASN A 95 14.79 -0.75 0.45
C ASN A 95 13.36 -0.71 -0.07
N ILE A 96 13.19 -0.74 -1.39
CA ILE A 96 11.86 -0.78 -2.01
C ILE A 96 11.06 -2.01 -1.55
N ALA A 97 11.70 -3.18 -1.51
CA ALA A 97 11.05 -4.41 -1.06
C ALA A 97 10.69 -4.33 0.44
N TYR A 98 11.59 -3.85 1.30
CA TYR A 98 11.38 -3.76 2.74
C TYR A 98 10.27 -2.76 3.10
N VAL A 99 10.22 -1.60 2.46
CA VAL A 99 9.12 -0.63 2.65
C VAL A 99 7.77 -1.23 2.27
N LYS A 100 7.71 -2.04 1.20
CA LYS A 100 6.49 -2.76 0.82
C LYS A 100 6.10 -3.79 1.88
N LEU A 101 7.05 -4.60 2.37
CA LEU A 101 6.81 -5.59 3.42
C LEU A 101 6.36 -4.92 4.74
N TRP A 102 6.97 -3.80 5.10
CA TRP A 102 6.57 -2.99 6.26
C TRP A 102 5.12 -2.53 6.14
N ARG A 103 4.73 -1.99 4.98
CA ARG A 103 3.37 -1.54 4.74
C ARG A 103 2.35 -2.68 4.88
N GLU A 104 2.68 -3.88 4.41
CA GLU A 104 1.79 -5.06 4.49
C GLU A 104 1.78 -5.74 5.87
N SER A 105 2.76 -5.41 6.71
CA SER A 105 2.87 -5.86 8.10
C SER A 105 2.46 -4.75 9.06
N TRP A 106 3.43 -3.96 9.52
CA TRP A 106 3.26 -2.91 10.53
C TRP A 106 2.29 -1.82 10.09
N GLY A 107 2.17 -1.57 8.79
CA GLY A 107 1.13 -0.69 8.25
C GLY A 107 -0.32 -1.14 8.53
N TYR A 108 -0.53 -2.43 8.82
CA TYR A 108 -1.79 -3.01 9.26
C TYR A 108 -1.79 -3.43 10.74
N GLY A 109 -0.80 -2.98 11.53
CA GLY A 109 -0.74 -3.27 12.97
C GLY A 109 -0.32 -4.70 13.33
N ARG A 110 0.43 -5.38 12.45
CA ARG A 110 0.96 -6.73 12.69
C ARG A 110 2.45 -6.80 12.35
N ASN A 111 3.21 -7.66 13.01
CA ASN A 111 4.65 -7.82 12.77
C ASN A 111 4.99 -8.85 11.67
N TYR A 112 3.98 -9.36 10.96
CA TYR A 112 4.14 -10.34 9.89
C TYR A 112 3.33 -9.95 8.66
N CYS A 113 3.71 -10.48 7.51
CA CYS A 113 2.92 -10.37 6.29
C CYS A 113 3.05 -11.63 5.45
N ARG A 114 1.98 -11.94 4.71
CA ARG A 114 2.01 -12.96 3.66
C ARG A 114 1.97 -12.26 2.32
N ILE A 115 2.94 -12.55 1.46
CA ILE A 115 2.99 -11.90 0.15
C ILE A 115 3.67 -12.78 -0.91
N ALA A 116 3.14 -12.74 -2.13
CA ALA A 116 3.75 -13.37 -3.29
C ALA A 116 4.76 -12.43 -3.98
N TYR A 117 5.79 -13.00 -4.61
CA TYR A 117 6.75 -12.21 -5.37
C TYR A 117 6.12 -11.44 -6.54
N SER A 118 5.06 -11.97 -7.14
CA SER A 118 4.26 -11.26 -8.16
C SER A 118 3.61 -10.00 -7.58
N THR A 119 3.03 -10.08 -6.38
CA THR A 119 2.41 -8.94 -5.71
C THR A 119 3.43 -7.86 -5.37
N ILE A 120 4.65 -8.22 -4.97
CA ILE A 120 5.74 -7.25 -4.78
C ILE A 120 6.08 -6.59 -6.12
N LEU A 121 6.23 -7.39 -7.19
CA LEU A 121 6.56 -6.89 -8.52
C LEU A 121 5.52 -5.90 -9.04
N GLU A 122 4.23 -6.21 -8.91
CA GLU A 122 3.11 -5.40 -9.40
C GLU A 122 2.93 -4.08 -8.64
N ASN A 123 3.27 -4.06 -7.35
CA ASN A 123 3.02 -2.92 -6.46
C ASN A 123 4.28 -2.10 -6.13
N THR A 124 5.40 -2.38 -6.81
CA THR A 124 6.65 -1.64 -6.62
C THR A 124 7.22 -1.18 -7.96
N SER A 125 8.26 -0.37 -7.92
CA SER A 125 9.00 0.06 -9.12
C SER A 125 9.96 -1.01 -9.67
N LEU A 126 10.01 -2.20 -9.04
CA LEU A 126 10.87 -3.29 -9.49
C LEU A 126 10.38 -3.83 -10.85
N ARG A 127 11.31 -4.08 -11.76
CA ARG A 127 10.98 -4.43 -13.15
C ARG A 127 11.02 -5.92 -13.46
N SER A 128 11.59 -6.74 -12.57
CA SER A 128 11.77 -8.17 -12.83
C SER A 128 11.58 -9.02 -11.58
N LEU A 129 11.05 -10.22 -11.79
CA LEU A 129 10.86 -11.21 -10.73
C LEU A 129 12.19 -11.68 -10.14
N SER A 130 13.26 -11.74 -10.94
CA SER A 130 14.59 -12.10 -10.46
C SER A 130 15.16 -11.03 -9.54
N THR A 131 14.93 -9.73 -9.83
CA THR A 131 15.28 -8.64 -8.92
C THR A 131 14.52 -8.77 -7.61
N VAL A 132 13.19 -8.99 -7.65
CA VAL A 132 12.39 -9.19 -6.43
C VAL A 132 12.94 -10.34 -5.59
N ARG A 133 13.20 -11.49 -6.20
CA ARG A 133 13.77 -12.66 -5.50
C ARG A 133 15.12 -12.36 -4.87
N ARG A 134 16.01 -11.66 -5.59
CA ARG A 134 17.32 -11.26 -5.08
C ARG A 134 17.18 -10.29 -3.91
N SER A 135 16.32 -9.27 -4.04
CA SER A 135 16.08 -8.29 -2.98
C SER A 135 15.49 -8.93 -1.72
N VAL A 136 14.47 -9.78 -1.85
CA VAL A 136 13.91 -10.50 -0.70
C VAL A 136 14.94 -11.48 -0.10
N GLY A 137 15.77 -12.12 -0.93
CA GLY A 137 16.90 -12.93 -0.47
C GLY A 137 17.89 -12.13 0.38
N GLY A 138 18.32 -10.96 -0.12
CA GLY A 138 19.23 -10.08 0.62
C GLY A 138 18.63 -9.55 1.92
N LEU A 139 17.33 -9.23 1.96
CA LEU A 139 16.63 -8.88 3.21
C LEU A 139 16.65 -10.01 4.24
N ARG A 140 16.56 -11.28 3.81
CA ARG A 140 16.66 -12.44 4.70
C ARG A 140 18.07 -12.65 5.21
N GLU A 141 19.07 -12.52 4.33
CA GLU A 141 20.49 -12.65 4.68
C GLU A 141 20.88 -11.60 5.73
N LYS A 142 20.40 -10.37 5.56
CA LYS A 142 20.65 -9.23 6.46
C LYS A 142 19.71 -9.18 7.69
N LYS A 143 18.86 -10.19 7.89
CA LYS A 143 17.93 -10.29 9.04
C LYS A 143 16.94 -9.12 9.18
N PHE A 144 16.55 -8.48 8.08
CA PHE A 144 15.42 -7.52 8.07
C PHE A 144 14.06 -8.23 8.09
N ILE A 145 14.04 -9.46 7.56
CA ILE A 145 12.89 -10.34 7.57
C ILE A 145 13.33 -11.77 7.85
N ILE A 146 12.42 -12.59 8.35
CA ILE A 146 12.63 -14.03 8.47
C ILE A 146 11.42 -14.80 7.97
N LEU A 147 11.68 -15.96 7.36
CA LEU A 147 10.64 -16.84 6.85
C LEU A 147 9.98 -17.57 8.01
N VAL A 148 8.64 -17.64 8.00
CA VAL A 148 7.87 -18.41 8.98
C VAL A 148 7.63 -19.81 8.41
N LEU A 149 7.99 -20.84 9.19
CA LEU A 149 7.82 -22.24 8.83
C LEU A 149 6.50 -22.79 9.39
N ASP A 150 5.84 -23.63 8.60
CA ASP A 150 4.66 -24.39 9.05
C ASP A 150 5.08 -25.61 9.88
N LYS A 151 4.15 -26.25 10.58
CA LYS A 151 4.34 -27.42 11.46
C LYS A 151 5.11 -28.56 10.80
N ASP A 152 4.97 -28.73 9.49
CA ASP A 152 5.67 -29.77 8.70
C ASP A 152 7.10 -29.38 8.29
N ARG A 153 7.67 -28.30 8.85
CA ARG A 153 8.98 -27.71 8.50
C ARG A 153 9.07 -27.19 7.06
N GLY A 154 7.99 -27.21 6.31
CA GLY A 154 7.88 -26.56 5.02
C GLY A 154 7.74 -25.05 5.17
N SER A 155 8.25 -24.30 4.19
CA SER A 155 7.93 -22.88 4.09
C SER A 155 6.42 -22.71 3.94
N ASP A 156 5.77 -21.94 4.81
CA ASP A 156 4.34 -21.67 4.72
C ASP A 156 4.04 -20.83 3.46
N THR A 157 3.86 -21.54 2.35
CA THR A 157 3.69 -21.00 1.01
C THR A 157 2.33 -21.43 0.50
N THR A 158 1.41 -20.47 0.49
CA THR A 158 0.09 -20.66 -0.10
C THR A 158 0.03 -19.98 -1.47
N LYS A 159 -1.09 -20.08 -2.18
CA LYS A 159 -1.33 -19.30 -3.41
C LYS A 159 -1.22 -17.78 -3.15
N ALA A 160 -1.49 -17.33 -1.93
CA ALA A 160 -1.35 -15.94 -1.51
C ALA A 160 0.10 -15.51 -1.25
N GLY A 161 1.04 -16.46 -1.22
CA GLY A 161 2.47 -16.22 -1.10
C GLY A 161 3.08 -16.78 0.17
N THR A 162 4.29 -16.31 0.46
CA THR A 162 5.13 -16.78 1.57
C THR A 162 4.92 -15.90 2.79
N LEU A 163 4.85 -16.52 3.96
CA LEU A 163 4.72 -15.83 5.24
C LEU A 163 6.09 -15.38 5.78
N TYR A 164 6.20 -14.10 6.09
CA TYR A 164 7.39 -13.47 6.63
C TYR A 164 7.08 -12.74 7.93
N ARG A 165 7.98 -12.84 8.90
CA ARG A 165 8.07 -11.90 10.02
C ARG A 165 8.99 -10.75 9.62
N VAL A 166 8.57 -9.52 9.93
CA VAL A 166 9.27 -8.28 9.55
C VAL A 166 9.79 -7.60 10.81
N PHE A 167 11.11 -7.48 10.93
CA PHE A 167 11.75 -6.87 12.09
C PHE A 167 11.69 -5.34 12.03
N THR A 168 11.59 -4.72 13.20
CA THR A 168 11.64 -3.27 13.37
C THR A 168 13.07 -2.74 13.31
N PRO A 169 13.28 -1.45 12.97
CA PRO A 169 14.59 -0.83 13.08
C PRO A 169 15.21 -0.98 14.47
N ALA A 170 14.39 -0.93 15.52
CA ALA A 170 14.85 -1.11 16.89
C ALA A 170 15.35 -2.54 17.16
N GLU A 171 14.65 -3.57 16.69
CA GLU A 171 15.10 -4.97 16.80
C GLU A 171 16.42 -5.18 16.03
N ILE A 172 16.54 -4.60 14.83
CA ILE A 172 17.74 -4.72 13.98
C ILE A 172 18.93 -4.03 14.64
N LEU A 173 18.77 -2.78 15.09
CA LEU A 173 19.84 -2.01 15.74
C LEU A 173 20.30 -2.63 17.05
N LYS A 174 19.38 -3.23 17.82
CA LYS A 174 19.72 -3.95 19.05
C LYS A 174 20.32 -5.34 18.78
N GLY A 175 20.16 -5.88 17.58
CA GLY A 175 20.51 -7.25 17.24
C GLY A 175 19.69 -8.30 18.00
N LEU A 176 18.51 -7.91 18.52
CA LEU A 176 17.67 -8.73 19.37
C LEU A 176 16.21 -8.59 18.93
N ALA A 177 15.55 -9.71 18.64
CA ALA A 177 14.12 -9.73 18.39
C ALA A 177 13.34 -9.38 19.66
N ASP A 178 12.10 -8.92 19.51
CA ASP A 178 11.23 -8.61 20.66
C ASP A 178 11.00 -9.82 21.58
N GLU A 179 11.15 -11.04 21.08
CA GLU A 179 11.11 -12.29 21.87
C GLU A 179 12.38 -12.53 22.71
N GLY A 180 13.36 -11.63 22.66
CA GLY A 180 14.63 -11.79 23.38
C GLY A 180 15.61 -12.76 22.70
N VAL A 181 15.37 -13.09 21.43
CA VAL A 181 16.25 -13.98 20.65
C VAL A 181 17.23 -13.15 19.83
N PRO A 182 18.55 -13.39 19.92
CA PRO A 182 19.53 -12.70 19.10
C PRO A 182 19.29 -12.94 17.61
N LEU A 183 19.31 -11.88 16.78
CA LEU A 183 19.07 -12.01 15.34
C LEU A 183 20.14 -12.87 14.62
N ALA A 184 21.35 -12.91 15.20
CA ALA A 184 22.44 -13.75 14.72
C ALA A 184 22.17 -15.25 14.90
N ASP A 185 21.39 -15.62 15.92
CA ASP A 185 21.07 -17.03 16.24
C ASP A 185 19.89 -17.55 15.40
N LEU A 186 19.21 -16.66 14.67
CA LEU A 186 18.07 -17.05 13.86
C LEU A 186 18.53 -17.86 12.63
N PRO A 187 17.95 -19.05 12.38
CA PRO A 187 18.27 -19.86 11.21
C PRO A 187 17.94 -19.13 9.91
N SER A 188 18.72 -19.42 8.85
CA SER A 188 18.52 -18.81 7.53
C SER A 188 17.29 -19.36 6.81
N GLU A 189 16.94 -20.61 7.12
CA GLU A 189 15.85 -21.40 6.56
C GLU A 189 14.48 -20.85 6.98
N GLY A 190 14.39 -20.31 8.20
CA GLY A 190 13.16 -19.79 8.79
C GLY A 190 12.93 -20.30 10.20
N VAL A 191 11.96 -19.73 10.90
CA VAL A 191 11.61 -20.07 12.28
C VAL A 191 10.17 -20.55 12.39
N PHE A 192 9.92 -21.43 13.36
CA PHE A 192 8.57 -21.75 13.78
C PHE A 192 8.06 -20.60 14.65
N CYS A 193 6.87 -20.11 14.33
CA CYS A 193 6.17 -19.16 15.18
C CYS A 193 4.98 -19.90 15.79
N GLU A 194 5.05 -20.20 17.09
CA GLU A 194 3.85 -20.58 17.83
C GLU A 194 3.05 -19.30 18.10
N ASN A 195 1.77 -19.31 17.73
CA ASN A 195 0.78 -18.24 17.74
C ASN A 195 0.61 -17.45 16.43
N ILE A 196 -0.29 -17.94 15.59
CA ILE A 196 -1.48 -17.16 15.23
C ILE A 196 -2.64 -17.96 15.81
N VAL A 197 -3.30 -17.47 16.85
CA VAL A 197 -4.66 -17.96 17.15
C VAL A 197 -5.47 -17.56 15.92
N THR A 198 -5.64 -18.49 14.98
CA THR A 198 -6.69 -18.37 13.98
C THR A 198 -7.99 -18.43 14.77
N GLU A 199 -8.61 -17.28 15.01
CA GLU A 199 -9.92 -17.13 15.67
C GLU A 199 -11.07 -17.90 14.98
N ASN A 200 -10.78 -18.77 14.01
CA ASN A 200 -11.76 -19.62 13.34
C ASN A 200 -11.81 -21.05 13.88
N THR A 201 -11.07 -21.39 14.94
CA THR A 201 -11.35 -22.64 15.68
C THR A 201 -12.33 -22.30 16.79
N VAL A 202 -13.62 -22.26 16.46
CA VAL A 202 -14.68 -22.39 17.47
C VAL A 202 -14.49 -23.76 18.10
N ILE A 203 -13.69 -23.80 19.17
CA ILE A 203 -13.73 -24.91 20.11
C ILE A 203 -15.12 -24.77 20.74
N ASN A 204 -16.05 -25.59 20.27
CA ASN A 204 -17.26 -25.88 21.02
C ASN A 204 -16.80 -26.36 22.39
N ALA A 205 -16.85 -25.47 23.36
CA ALA A 205 -16.70 -25.77 24.77
C ALA A 205 -17.97 -26.49 25.24
N ASP A 206 -18.21 -27.68 24.69
CA ASP A 206 -19.16 -28.62 25.23
C ASP A 206 -18.77 -30.03 24.77
N ASN A 207 -17.87 -30.64 25.53
CA ASN A 207 -17.90 -32.05 25.91
C ASN A 207 -16.66 -32.38 26.73
N THR A 208 -16.82 -32.25 28.05
CA THR A 208 -15.94 -32.81 29.06
C THR A 208 -16.10 -34.33 29.11
N VAL A 209 -15.14 -35.12 28.65
CA VAL A 209 -14.81 -36.44 29.24
C VAL A 209 -13.33 -36.71 29.03
N GLY A 210 -12.61 -36.97 30.13
CA GLY A 210 -11.16 -36.89 30.22
C GLY A 210 -10.36 -38.05 29.63
N ASN A 211 -9.05 -37.84 29.58
CA ASN A 211 -8.07 -38.65 30.30
C ASN A 211 -6.67 -38.03 30.19
N ASP A 212 -5.94 -38.17 31.30
CA ASP A 212 -4.50 -38.09 31.48
C ASP A 212 -3.63 -37.95 30.22
N THR A 213 -2.80 -36.90 30.18
CA THR A 213 -1.35 -37.09 30.26
C THR A 213 -0.63 -35.75 30.43
N VAL A 214 0.10 -35.67 31.53
CA VAL A 214 0.98 -34.57 31.95
C VAL A 214 2.21 -34.53 31.04
N PHE A 215 2.48 -33.38 30.42
CA PHE A 215 3.79 -33.04 29.87
C PHE A 215 4.11 -31.57 30.20
N THR A 216 4.47 -31.32 31.46
CA THR A 216 5.16 -30.09 31.89
C THR A 216 6.65 -30.29 31.74
N GLY A 217 7.25 -29.60 30.78
CA GLY A 217 8.68 -29.56 30.54
C GLY A 217 9.19 -28.13 30.34
N ASN A 218 8.93 -27.23 31.30
CA ASN A 218 9.63 -25.94 31.34
C ASN A 218 10.77 -26.02 32.36
N MET A 219 11.99 -26.11 31.82
CA MET A 219 13.21 -25.73 32.53
C MET A 219 13.31 -24.21 32.59
N LEU A 220 13.21 -23.65 33.79
CA LEU A 220 13.75 -22.33 34.12
C LEU A 220 14.44 -22.45 35.47
N THR A 221 15.73 -22.76 35.39
CA THR A 221 16.66 -22.75 36.51
C THR A 221 16.96 -21.29 36.84
N GLY A 222 16.76 -20.92 38.10
CA GLY A 222 16.92 -19.56 38.59
C GLY A 222 18.37 -19.09 38.60
N ASN A 223 18.52 -17.77 38.67
CA ASN A 223 19.55 -17.16 39.48
C ASN A 223 19.03 -15.84 40.07
N SER A 224 19.07 -15.80 41.39
CA SER A 224 18.84 -14.66 42.26
C SER A 224 20.18 -14.00 42.53
N VAL A 225 20.32 -12.71 42.24
CA VAL A 225 21.23 -11.81 42.97
C VAL A 225 20.55 -10.44 43.12
N GLN A 226 20.53 -9.96 44.36
CA GLN A 226 20.03 -8.67 44.82
C GLN A 226 20.99 -7.50 44.51
N ALA A 227 20.41 -6.30 44.61
CA ALA A 227 21.02 -4.98 44.84
C ALA A 227 21.71 -4.33 43.62
N GLU A 228 21.56 -3.04 43.29
CA GLU A 228 21.14 -1.89 44.08
C GLU A 228 20.76 -0.69 43.17
N HIS A 229 19.93 0.19 43.73
CA HIS A 229 19.67 1.61 43.42
C HIS A 229 20.13 2.29 42.12
N GLY A 230 19.17 2.90 41.42
CA GLY A 230 19.38 4.01 40.48
C GLY A 230 18.06 4.52 39.91
N GLN A 231 17.48 5.54 40.54
CA GLN A 231 16.25 6.20 40.11
C GLN A 231 16.43 6.89 38.75
N SER A 232 15.50 6.68 37.83
CA SER A 232 15.20 7.65 36.75
C SER A 232 13.74 7.51 36.37
N GLU A 233 13.00 8.56 36.70
CA GLU A 233 11.61 8.81 36.35
C GLU A 233 11.49 8.89 34.82
N HIS A 234 10.55 8.17 34.19
CA HIS A 234 9.84 8.65 33.01
C HIS A 234 8.49 7.96 32.86
N SER A 235 7.50 8.82 32.62
CA SER A 235 6.06 8.61 32.67
C SER A 235 5.52 7.48 31.80
N THR A 236 4.68 6.65 32.42
CA THR A 236 3.69 5.80 31.76
C THR A 236 2.54 6.67 31.25
N MET A 237 2.40 6.77 29.92
CA MET A 237 1.17 7.30 29.31
C MET A 237 0.18 6.15 29.13
N SER A 238 -0.85 6.18 29.97
CA SER A 238 -2.06 5.37 29.89
C SER A 238 -2.96 5.91 28.78
N THR A 239 -3.27 5.12 27.77
CA THR A 239 -4.37 5.43 26.82
C THR A 239 -5.62 4.71 27.26
N GLN A 240 -6.41 5.39 28.08
CA GLN A 240 -7.81 5.07 28.34
C GLN A 240 -8.66 5.29 27.08
N ASN A 241 -9.64 4.40 26.94
CA ASN A 241 -10.78 4.46 26.04
C ASN A 241 -11.37 5.87 25.88
N MET A 242 -11.49 6.36 24.65
CA MET A 242 -12.36 7.50 24.35
C MET A 242 -13.74 7.01 23.92
N VAL A 243 -14.69 7.29 24.82
CA VAL A 243 -16.14 7.30 24.61
C VAL A 243 -16.50 8.42 23.62
N THR A 244 -17.32 8.08 22.63
CA THR A 244 -17.99 9.01 21.72
C THR A 244 -19.21 9.61 22.44
N GLU A 245 -19.13 10.89 22.82
CA GLU A 245 -20.32 11.67 23.17
C GLU A 245 -20.76 12.54 21.99
N ASN A 246 -22.04 12.36 21.64
CA ASN A 246 -22.81 13.19 20.73
C ASN A 246 -23.07 14.56 21.36
N THR A 247 -22.91 15.63 20.58
CA THR A 247 -23.65 16.88 20.84
C THR A 247 -24.23 17.45 19.56
N VAL A 248 -25.56 17.49 19.59
CA VAL A 248 -26.49 18.26 18.76
C VAL A 248 -26.23 19.75 18.94
N THR A 249 -26.28 20.52 17.85
CA THR A 249 -26.68 21.94 17.93
C THR A 249 -27.52 22.33 16.70
N GLN A 250 -28.76 22.71 16.99
CA GLN A 250 -29.68 23.45 16.11
C GLN A 250 -29.41 24.96 16.17
N GLY A 251 -29.77 25.65 15.08
CA GLY A 251 -29.99 27.11 14.99
C GLY A 251 -29.73 27.58 13.55
N LYS A 252 -30.70 27.62 12.63
CA LYS A 252 -31.85 28.53 12.45
C LYS A 252 -31.45 30.01 12.31
N VAL A 253 -31.45 30.54 11.07
CA VAL A 253 -32.01 31.85 10.65
C VAL A 253 -32.28 31.82 9.12
N ASP A 254 -33.56 31.93 8.75
CA ASP A 254 -34.24 32.75 7.71
C ASP A 254 -33.44 33.30 6.50
N SER A 255 -33.96 33.62 5.31
CA SER A 255 -35.20 33.49 4.52
C SER A 255 -34.99 34.39 3.29
N ALA A 256 -35.27 33.93 2.06
CA ALA A 256 -35.62 34.75 0.87
C ALA A 256 -35.81 33.80 -0.34
N SER A 257 -37.04 33.45 -0.71
CA SER A 257 -37.86 34.11 -1.74
C SER A 257 -37.33 33.94 -3.17
N GLY A 258 -38.06 33.18 -3.99
CA GLY A 258 -37.86 33.09 -5.44
C GLY A 258 -38.90 32.18 -6.07
N GLU A 259 -40.02 32.77 -6.48
CA GLU A 259 -41.09 32.18 -7.29
C GLU A 259 -40.59 31.62 -8.62
N GLY A 260 -41.26 30.61 -9.18
CA GLY A 260 -41.13 30.31 -10.60
C GLY A 260 -41.67 28.98 -11.13
N VAL A 261 -42.98 28.93 -11.39
CA VAL A 261 -43.61 28.30 -12.58
C VAL A 261 -43.67 26.75 -12.69
N LEU A 262 -44.89 26.26 -12.44
CA LEU A 262 -45.70 25.25 -13.16
C LEU A 262 -45.04 24.38 -14.25
N THR A 263 -45.19 23.05 -14.10
CA THR A 263 -46.01 22.27 -15.06
C THR A 263 -46.47 20.94 -14.47
N GLU A 264 -47.76 20.69 -14.63
CA GLU A 264 -48.47 19.45 -14.31
C GLU A 264 -47.97 18.26 -15.15
N HIS A 265 -47.91 17.08 -14.53
CA HIS A 265 -48.53 15.90 -15.11
C HIS A 265 -48.81 14.87 -14.01
N GLY A 266 -50.09 14.64 -13.77
CA GLY A 266 -50.57 13.71 -12.76
C GLY A 266 -50.35 12.25 -13.13
N GLN A 267 -50.25 11.41 -12.10
CA GLN A 267 -50.76 10.05 -12.11
C GLN A 267 -50.91 9.52 -10.67
N ARG A 268 -52.18 9.43 -10.28
CA ARG A 268 -52.80 8.35 -9.49
C ARG A 268 -52.20 8.03 -8.12
N GLU A 269 -52.79 8.66 -7.11
CA GLU A 269 -52.79 8.25 -5.72
C GLU A 269 -53.21 6.79 -5.57
N GLN A 270 -52.32 5.96 -5.02
CA GLN A 270 -52.68 4.73 -4.32
C GLN A 270 -52.04 4.77 -2.94
N HIS A 271 -52.87 5.23 -1.99
CA HIS A 271 -53.00 4.78 -0.61
C HIS A 271 -51.80 4.04 -0.02
N LEU A 272 -51.01 4.78 0.76
CA LEU A 272 -50.05 4.28 1.73
C LEU A 272 -50.76 3.35 2.73
N LYS A 273 -50.23 2.14 2.87
CA LYS A 273 -50.28 1.41 4.14
C LYS A 273 -48.86 1.39 4.68
N GLU A 274 -48.58 2.35 5.54
CA GLU A 274 -47.54 2.25 6.55
C GLU A 274 -48.00 1.19 7.55
N ASP A 275 -47.52 -0.04 7.38
CA ASP A 275 -47.61 -1.06 8.41
C ASP A 275 -46.36 -1.92 8.35
N SER A 276 -45.78 -2.15 9.53
CA SER A 276 -44.67 -3.07 9.82
C SER A 276 -43.24 -2.50 9.81
N LEU A 277 -43.05 -1.36 10.48
CA LEU A 277 -41.76 -1.00 11.11
C LEU A 277 -41.76 -1.50 12.56
N LYS A 278 -41.54 -2.81 12.79
CA LYS A 278 -41.24 -3.31 14.16
C LYS A 278 -40.70 -4.73 14.31
N ASP A 279 -40.15 -5.38 13.27
CA ASP A 279 -39.72 -6.79 13.41
C ASP A 279 -38.46 -7.21 12.62
N SER A 280 -37.45 -6.33 12.48
CA SER A 280 -36.28 -6.59 11.63
C SER A 280 -34.95 -6.51 12.38
N LEU A 281 -34.65 -7.49 13.24
CA LEU A 281 -33.29 -7.72 13.74
C LEU A 281 -32.51 -8.79 12.95
N SER A 282 -33.13 -9.42 11.95
CA SER A 282 -32.41 -10.16 10.92
C SER A 282 -32.55 -9.44 9.60
N LEU A 283 -31.62 -8.54 9.26
CA LEU A 283 -31.61 -7.95 7.92
C LEU A 283 -31.39 -9.07 6.90
N ASN A 284 -32.36 -9.23 6.00
CA ASN A 284 -32.28 -10.19 4.93
C ASN A 284 -31.13 -9.79 3.96
N PRO A 285 -30.10 -10.63 3.76
CA PRO A 285 -28.96 -10.29 2.90
C PRO A 285 -29.37 -9.93 1.46
N VAL A 286 -30.47 -10.51 0.96
CA VAL A 286 -30.99 -10.23 -0.38
C VAL A 286 -31.48 -8.78 -0.47
N ASP A 287 -32.26 -8.34 0.53
CA ASP A 287 -32.80 -6.98 0.52
C ASP A 287 -31.68 -5.94 0.73
N LEU A 288 -30.68 -6.26 1.56
CA LEU A 288 -29.47 -5.45 1.75
C LEU A 288 -28.70 -5.23 0.44
N PHE A 289 -28.40 -6.30 -0.29
CA PHE A 289 -27.63 -6.24 -1.52
C PHE A 289 -28.35 -5.40 -2.60
N TYR A 290 -29.62 -5.70 -2.86
CA TYR A 290 -30.37 -5.00 -3.91
C TYR A 290 -30.65 -3.53 -3.56
N THR A 291 -30.84 -3.22 -2.28
CA THR A 291 -30.92 -1.83 -1.82
C THR A 291 -29.58 -1.11 -1.99
N GLY A 292 -28.46 -1.81 -1.75
CA GLY A 292 -27.11 -1.29 -1.93
C GLY A 292 -26.77 -0.90 -3.36
N ILE A 293 -27.31 -1.60 -4.37
CA ILE A 293 -27.19 -1.22 -5.79
C ILE A 293 -28.30 -0.26 -6.27
N GLY A 294 -29.10 0.30 -5.36
CA GLY A 294 -30.13 1.31 -5.66
C GLY A 294 -31.48 0.75 -6.15
N GLN A 295 -31.75 -0.55 -6.03
CA GLN A 295 -33.02 -1.15 -6.42
C GLN A 295 -33.99 -1.24 -5.24
N THR A 296 -34.97 -0.33 -5.19
CA THR A 296 -35.99 -0.29 -4.13
C THR A 296 -37.11 -1.32 -4.30
N LYS A 297 -37.31 -1.83 -5.52
CA LYS A 297 -38.31 -2.88 -5.84
C LYS A 297 -37.62 -4.08 -6.47
N ILE A 298 -37.57 -5.19 -5.74
CA ILE A 298 -36.96 -6.44 -6.19
C ILE A 298 -38.04 -7.32 -6.82
N SER A 299 -37.82 -7.80 -8.05
CA SER A 299 -38.74 -8.74 -8.68
C SER A 299 -38.73 -10.10 -7.97
N LYS A 300 -39.84 -10.84 -8.03
CA LYS A 300 -39.93 -12.19 -7.42
C LYS A 300 -38.80 -13.11 -7.89
N ALA A 301 -38.47 -13.07 -9.19
CA ALA A 301 -37.39 -13.86 -9.78
C ALA A 301 -35.99 -13.48 -9.27
N LYS A 302 -35.73 -12.20 -8.98
CA LYS A 302 -34.46 -11.74 -8.39
C LYS A 302 -34.35 -12.16 -6.93
N ARG A 303 -35.44 -12.06 -6.16
CA ARG A 303 -35.49 -12.50 -4.77
C ARG A 303 -35.25 -13.99 -4.63
N GLU A 304 -35.86 -14.79 -5.51
CA GLU A 304 -35.67 -16.25 -5.55
C GLU A 304 -34.24 -16.63 -5.89
N ARG A 305 -33.62 -15.97 -6.88
CA ARG A 305 -32.20 -16.14 -7.21
C ARG A 305 -31.28 -15.76 -6.05
N GLY A 306 -31.50 -14.59 -5.43
CA GLY A 306 -30.72 -14.16 -4.27
C GLY A 306 -30.81 -15.14 -3.10
N ASN A 307 -32.01 -15.64 -2.80
CA ASN A 307 -32.20 -16.65 -1.76
C ASN A 307 -31.45 -17.96 -2.07
N LYS A 308 -31.38 -18.36 -3.34
CA LYS A 308 -30.60 -19.54 -3.75
C LYS A 308 -29.11 -19.33 -3.46
N VAL A 309 -28.56 -18.16 -3.78
CA VAL A 309 -27.16 -17.82 -3.47
C VAL A 309 -26.90 -17.84 -1.96
N VAL A 310 -27.81 -17.31 -1.13
CA VAL A 310 -27.69 -17.36 0.34
C VAL A 310 -27.66 -18.80 0.85
N GLN A 311 -28.51 -19.69 0.32
CA GLN A 311 -28.53 -21.09 0.73
C GLN A 311 -27.26 -21.85 0.31
N GLU A 312 -26.73 -21.55 -0.89
CA GLU A 312 -25.47 -22.11 -1.36
C GLU A 312 -24.30 -21.67 -0.46
N LEU A 313 -24.20 -20.37 -0.13
CA LEU A 313 -23.16 -19.86 0.78
C LEU A 313 -23.29 -20.43 2.20
N LYS A 314 -24.52 -20.65 2.70
CA LYS A 314 -24.73 -21.36 3.96
C LYS A 314 -24.26 -22.81 3.91
N ALA A 315 -24.49 -23.50 2.79
CA ALA A 315 -24.00 -24.86 2.58
C ALA A 315 -22.46 -24.92 2.54
N ASP A 316 -21.82 -23.85 2.06
CA ASP A 316 -20.36 -23.67 2.07
C ASP A 316 -19.80 -23.29 3.46
N GLY A 317 -20.66 -23.10 4.46
CA GLY A 317 -20.27 -22.88 5.86
C GLY A 317 -20.27 -21.43 6.33
N PHE A 318 -20.73 -20.47 5.51
CA PHE A 318 -20.78 -19.06 5.90
C PHE A 318 -21.98 -18.76 6.81
N SER A 319 -21.75 -17.94 7.83
CA SER A 319 -22.82 -17.48 8.72
C SER A 319 -23.75 -16.50 8.01
N LEU A 320 -24.97 -16.31 8.54
CA LEU A 320 -25.91 -15.36 7.94
C LEU A 320 -25.39 -13.92 8.08
N GLU A 321 -24.66 -13.64 9.16
CA GLU A 321 -24.01 -12.37 9.45
C GLU A 321 -22.89 -12.07 8.42
N ASP A 322 -22.05 -13.05 8.08
CA ASP A 322 -21.00 -12.89 7.07
C ASP A 322 -21.58 -12.58 5.70
N ILE A 323 -22.66 -13.29 5.33
CA ILE A 323 -23.36 -13.08 4.06
C ILE A 323 -24.00 -11.70 4.03
N ALA A 324 -24.60 -11.24 5.14
CA ALA A 324 -25.18 -9.91 5.25
C ALA A 324 -24.11 -8.81 5.15
N TYR A 325 -22.97 -8.99 5.82
CA TYR A 325 -21.84 -8.07 5.75
C TYR A 325 -21.31 -7.93 4.33
N ALA A 326 -21.10 -9.05 3.62
CA ALA A 326 -20.66 -9.02 2.24
C ALA A 326 -21.71 -8.41 1.30
N ALA A 327 -22.99 -8.72 1.50
CA ALA A 327 -24.10 -8.11 0.76
C ALA A 327 -24.11 -6.58 0.88
N GLU A 328 -23.76 -6.04 2.04
CA GLU A 328 -23.62 -4.60 2.25
C GLU A 328 -22.32 -4.02 1.67
N TRP A 329 -21.22 -4.77 1.80
CA TRP A 329 -19.88 -4.32 1.40
C TRP A 329 -19.69 -4.29 -0.12
N THR A 330 -20.16 -5.31 -0.85
CA THR A 330 -19.89 -5.47 -2.29
C THR A 330 -20.38 -4.29 -3.13
N PRO A 331 -21.63 -3.80 -3.01
CA PRO A 331 -22.10 -2.66 -3.81
C PRO A 331 -21.29 -1.38 -3.60
N LYS A 332 -20.71 -1.19 -2.41
CA LYS A 332 -19.94 0.00 -2.05
C LYS A 332 -18.49 -0.04 -2.56
N ASN A 333 -17.94 -1.24 -2.81
CA ASN A 333 -16.52 -1.43 -3.08
C ASN A 333 -16.21 -2.07 -4.45
N ALA A 334 -17.23 -2.55 -5.15
CA ALA A 334 -17.06 -3.06 -6.50
C ALA A 334 -16.63 -1.94 -7.45
N LYS A 335 -15.57 -2.20 -8.24
CA LYS A 335 -15.09 -1.28 -9.28
C LYS A 335 -15.95 -1.29 -10.54
N GLU A 336 -16.75 -2.34 -10.71
CA GLU A 336 -17.63 -2.57 -11.85
C GLU A 336 -19.09 -2.51 -11.39
N GLU A 337 -20.00 -2.22 -12.31
CA GLU A 337 -21.43 -2.21 -12.02
C GLU A 337 -21.91 -3.63 -11.72
N VAL A 338 -22.44 -3.82 -10.51
CA VAL A 338 -22.91 -5.10 -10.03
C VAL A 338 -24.43 -5.22 -10.21
N TYR A 339 -24.87 -6.31 -10.84
CA TYR A 339 -26.28 -6.51 -11.18
C TYR A 339 -26.93 -7.72 -10.49
N ASP A 340 -26.14 -8.71 -10.08
CA ASP A 340 -26.61 -9.97 -9.50
C ASP A 340 -25.79 -10.33 -8.24
N MET A 341 -26.46 -10.98 -7.30
CA MET A 341 -25.93 -11.38 -5.99
C MET A 341 -24.94 -12.56 -6.10
N GLU A 342 -24.84 -13.21 -7.26
CA GLU A 342 -23.82 -14.23 -7.53
C GLU A 342 -22.39 -13.73 -7.30
N ILE A 343 -22.15 -12.41 -7.41
CA ILE A 343 -20.85 -11.79 -7.11
C ILE A 343 -20.38 -12.04 -5.67
N LEU A 344 -21.31 -12.30 -4.74
CA LEU A 344 -20.97 -12.53 -3.33
C LEU A 344 -20.12 -13.79 -3.16
N LYS A 345 -20.26 -14.78 -4.06
CA LYS A 345 -19.40 -15.97 -4.09
C LYS A 345 -17.94 -15.63 -4.31
N HIS A 346 -17.65 -14.54 -5.02
CA HIS A 346 -16.29 -14.03 -5.25
C HIS A 346 -15.84 -13.00 -4.21
N THR A 347 -16.78 -12.46 -3.43
CA THR A 347 -16.46 -11.47 -2.39
C THR A 347 -16.11 -12.16 -1.07
N ILE A 348 -16.82 -13.24 -0.73
CA ILE A 348 -16.66 -13.95 0.54
C ILE A 348 -15.61 -15.08 0.46
N GLY A 349 -15.45 -15.73 -0.70
CA GLY A 349 -14.49 -16.82 -0.92
C GLY A 349 -13.20 -16.37 -1.56
#